data_AF-A0A4V1C8I6-F1
#
_entry.id   AF-A0A4V1C8I6-F1
#
_cell.length_a   1.000
_cell.length_b   1.000
_cell.length_c   1.000
_cell.angle_alpha   90.00
_cell.angle_beta   90.00
_cell.angle_gamma   90.00
#
_symmetry.space_group_name_H-M   'P 1'
#
loop_
_entity.id
_entity.type
_entity.pdbx_description
1 polymer ?
#
loop_
_entity_poly.entity_id
_entity_poly.type
_entity_poly.pdbx_seq_one_letter_code
_entity_poly.pdbx_strand_id
1 'polypeptide(L)' 'MTQEALDPVHFVLKVKGKHNLIFKTKHNDPNYLKKVGEELVAQEDGHFTEYEIHRSDHANKEMTQAEHLLHPTFD' A
#
# COMPACT_ATOMS: atom_id res chain seq x y z
N MET A 1 -24.35 -8.75 27.20
CA MET A 1 -24.16 -8.54 25.75
C MET A 1 -22.77 -7.96 25.58
N THR A 2 -21.79 -8.80 25.25
CA THR A 2 -20.43 -8.35 24.97
C THR A 2 -20.45 -7.65 23.63
N GLN A 3 -20.23 -6.33 23.68
CA GLN A 3 -20.01 -5.52 22.50
C GLN A 3 -18.71 -6.02 21.87
N GLU A 4 -18.82 -6.86 20.84
CA GLU A 4 -17.69 -7.22 19.99
C GLU A 4 -17.14 -5.90 19.46
N ALA A 5 -15.97 -5.51 19.94
CA ALA A 5 -15.23 -4.40 19.39
C ALA A 5 -14.94 -4.79 17.94
N LEU A 6 -15.70 -4.21 17.00
CA LEU A 6 -15.40 -4.32 15.58
C LEU A 6 -14.00 -3.73 15.41
N ASP A 7 -13.00 -4.61 15.28
CA ASP A 7 -11.64 -4.18 14.97
C ASP A 7 -11.73 -3.24 13.77
N PRO A 8 -11.08 -2.06 13.83
CA PRO A 8 -11.18 -1.09 12.77
C PRO A 8 -10.71 -1.75 11.46
N VAL A 9 -11.61 -1.77 10.48
CA VAL A 9 -11.28 -2.31 9.15
C VAL A 9 -10.20 -1.43 8.55
N HIS A 10 -9.03 -2.04 8.33
CA HIS A 10 -7.91 -1.37 7.70
C HIS A 10 -7.82 -1.76 6.23
N PHE A 11 -7.54 -0.78 5.39
CA PHE A 11 -7.19 -0.97 3.99
C PHE A 11 -5.73 -0.62 3.79
N VAL A 12 -5.09 -1.34 2.88
CA VAL A 12 -3.70 -1.11 2.48
C VAL A 12 -3.71 -0.65 1.03
N LEU A 13 -2.99 0.42 0.74
CA LEU A 13 -2.64 0.87 -0.59
C LEU A 13 -1.22 0.40 -0.87
N LYS A 14 -1.03 -0.32 -1.98
CA LYS A 14 0.29 -0.54 -2.57
C LYS A 14 0.38 0.21 -3.87
N VAL A 15 1.41 1.04 -4.03
CA VAL A 15 1.70 1.78 -5.25
C VAL A 15 3.02 1.28 -5.79
N LYS A 16 2.99 0.67 -6.97
CA LYS A 16 4.18 0.18 -7.64
C LYS A 16 4.69 1.25 -8.59
N GLY A 17 6.00 1.39 -8.61
CA GLY A 17 6.72 2.27 -9.52
C GLY A 17 7.80 1.55 -10.29
N LYS A 18 8.48 2.36 -11.11
CA LYS A 18 9.69 2.02 -11.86
C LYS A 18 10.71 1.40 -10.92
N HIS A 19 11.59 0.56 -11.48
CA HIS A 19 12.65 -0.13 -10.74
C HIS A 19 12.14 -1.03 -9.60
N ASN A 20 10.91 -1.57 -9.72
CA ASN A 20 10.27 -2.44 -8.71
C ASN A 20 10.12 -1.78 -7.32
N LEU A 21 10.08 -0.45 -7.26
CA LEU A 21 9.79 0.27 -6.02
C LEU A 21 8.32 0.08 -5.68
N ILE A 22 8.02 -0.31 -4.43
CA ILE A 22 6.65 -0.42 -3.94
C ILE A 22 6.51 0.46 -2.70
N PHE A 23 5.68 1.48 -2.81
CA PHE A 23 5.23 2.29 -1.69
C PHE A 23 4.00 1.66 -1.05
N LYS A 24 3.93 1.67 0.27
CA LYS A 24 2.80 1.11 1.03
C LYS A 24 2.33 2.08 2.08
N THR A 25 1.02 2.23 2.19
CA THR A 25 0.36 2.96 3.26
C THR A 25 -0.95 2.28 3.64
N LYS A 26 -1.51 2.63 4.79
CA LYS A 26 -2.78 2.08 5.27
C LYS A 26 -3.70 3.19 5.77
N HIS A 27 -4.99 3.00 5.62
CA HIS A 27 -6.01 3.90 6.13
C HIS A 27 -7.33 3.15 6.35
N ASN A 28 -8.24 3.72 7.15
CA ASN A 28 -9.56 3.10 7.41
C ASN A 28 -10.59 3.42 6.31
N ASP A 29 -10.30 4.43 5.48
CA ASP A 29 -11.14 4.84 4.36
C ASP A 29 -10.47 4.46 3.01
N PRO A 30 -11.05 3.51 2.25
CA PRO A 30 -10.52 3.11 0.96
C PRO A 30 -10.66 4.19 -0.12
N ASN A 31 -11.62 5.12 0.00
CA ASN A 31 -11.78 6.21 -0.97
C ASN A 31 -10.65 7.23 -0.84
N TYR A 32 -10.20 7.50 0.39
CA TYR A 32 -9.00 8.30 0.63
C TYR A 32 -7.78 7.66 -0.03
N LEU A 33 -7.57 6.34 0.18
CA LEU A 33 -6.46 5.61 -0.44
C LEU A 33 -6.54 5.62 -1.96
N LYS A 34 -7.74 5.52 -2.52
CA LYS A 34 -7.96 5.61 -3.97
C LYS A 34 -7.49 6.94 -4.53
N LYS A 35 -7.87 8.06 -3.91
CA LYS A 35 -7.40 9.40 -4.31
C LYS A 35 -5.88 9.49 -4.29
N VAL A 36 -5.24 9.00 -3.21
CA VAL A 36 -3.78 8.99 -3.09
C VAL A 36 -3.13 8.15 -4.21
N GLY A 37 -3.66 6.97 -4.51
CA GLY A 37 -3.16 6.12 -5.59
C GLY A 37 -3.30 6.77 -6.97
N GLU A 38 -4.45 7.38 -7.25
CA GLU A 38 -4.72 8.10 -8.50
C GLU A 38 -3.79 9.31 -8.67
N GLU A 39 -3.61 10.11 -7.62
CA GLU A 39 -2.71 11.27 -7.64
C GLU A 39 -1.25 10.86 -7.89
N LEU A 40 -0.78 9.78 -7.26
CA LEU A 40 0.60 9.31 -7.44
C LEU A 40 0.87 8.77 -8.85
N VAL A 41 -0.09 8.07 -9.46
CA VAL A 41 0.05 7.54 -10.82
C VAL A 41 -0.17 8.62 -11.89
N ALA A 42 -0.93 9.68 -11.60
CA ALA A 42 -1.22 10.75 -12.54
C ALA A 42 -0.08 11.80 -12.70
N GLN A 43 1.00 11.70 -11.93
CA GLN A 43 2.13 12.63 -12.04
C GLN A 43 2.86 12.44 -13.39
N GLU A 44 2.84 13.49 -14.24
CA GLU A 44 3.77 13.62 -15.38
C GLU A 44 5.21 13.57 -14.79
N ASP A 45 6.03 12.63 -15.24
CA ASP A 45 7.35 12.26 -14.67
C ASP A 45 7.34 11.48 -13.35
N GLY A 46 6.18 11.02 -12.89
CA GLY A 46 6.06 10.14 -11.74
C GLY A 46 6.88 8.86 -11.87
N HIS A 47 7.40 8.38 -10.74
CA HIS A 47 8.01 7.05 -10.67
C HIS A 47 6.95 5.95 -10.55
N PHE A 48 5.72 6.26 -10.17
CA PHE A 48 4.65 5.29 -9.94
C PHE A 48 3.84 5.01 -11.21
N THR A 49 3.41 3.75 -11.39
CA THR A 49 2.76 3.29 -12.63
C THR A 49 1.42 2.62 -12.38
N GLU A 50 1.26 1.94 -11.24
CA GLU A 50 0.02 1.23 -10.91
C GLU A 50 -0.18 1.21 -9.39
N TYR A 51 -1.43 1.08 -8.96
CA TYR A 51 -1.77 0.94 -7.55
C TYR A 51 -2.86 -0.13 -7.34
N GLU A 52 -2.83 -0.76 -6.17
CA GLU A 52 -3.87 -1.67 -5.69
C GLU A 52 -4.30 -1.30 -4.27
N ILE A 53 -5.57 -1.56 -3.95
CA ILE A 53 -6.12 -1.38 -2.61
C ILE A 53 -6.81 -2.67 -2.21
N HIS A 54 -6.42 -3.22 -1.06
CA HIS A 54 -7.07 -4.39 -0.48
C HIS A 54 -7.35 -4.16 0.99
N ARG A 55 -8.38 -4.84 1.49
CA ARG A 55 -8.65 -4.92 2.92
C ARG A 55 -7.60 -5.82 3.57
N SER A 56 -7.13 -5.43 4.75
CA SER A 56 -6.15 -6.20 5.52
C SER A 56 -6.50 -6.25 7.00
N ASP A 57 -6.60 -7.46 7.53
CA ASP A 57 -6.73 -7.71 8.96
C ASP A 57 -5.35 -7.70 9.68
N HIS A 58 -4.27 -7.46 8.92
CA HIS A 58 -2.88 -7.40 9.41
C HIS A 58 -2.12 -6.18 8.85
N ALA A 59 -2.81 -5.05 8.62
CA ALA A 59 -2.27 -3.89 7.94
C ALA A 59 -0.96 -3.35 8.56
N ASN A 60 -0.81 -3.44 9.89
CA ASN A 60 0.43 -3.10 10.59
C ASN A 60 1.64 -3.91 10.10
N LYS A 61 1.47 -5.23 9.96
CA LYS A 61 2.52 -6.15 9.53
C LYS A 61 2.88 -5.94 8.07
N GLU A 62 1.89 -5.63 7.24
CA GLU A 62 2.12 -5.35 5.82
C GLU A 62 2.97 -4.10 5.60
N MET A 63 2.90 -3.09 6.48
CA MET A 63 3.75 -1.89 6.35
C MET A 63 5.25 -2.18 6.55
N THR A 64 5.59 -3.21 7.32
CA THR A 64 6.98 -3.54 7.67
C THR A 64 7.56 -4.68 6.83
N GLN A 65 6.72 -5.44 6.14
CA GLN A 65 7.18 -6.51 5.25
C GLN A 65 7.82 -5.91 3.98
N ALA A 66 9.03 -6.34 3.62
CA ALA A 66 9.57 -6.01 2.30
C ALA A 66 8.82 -6.78 1.21
N GLU A 67 8.39 -6.11 0.13
CA GLU A 67 7.76 -6.78 -1.02
C GLU A 67 8.83 -7.46 -1.90
N HIS A 68 9.99 -6.82 -2.04
CA HIS A 68 11.15 -7.37 -2.73
C HIS A 68 12.41 -7.11 -1.90
N LEU A 69 13.19 -8.16 -1.67
CA LEU A 69 14.53 -8.05 -1.13
C LEU A 69 15.47 -7.74 -2.30
N LEU A 70 15.95 -6.50 -2.38
CA LEU A 70 17.05 -6.16 -3.29
C LEU A 70 18.27 -6.98 -2.84
N HIS A 71 18.56 -8.06 -3.55
CA HIS A 71 19.84 -8.74 -3.43
C HIS A 71 20.77 -8.08 -4.45
N PRO A 72 21.73 -7.24 -4.04
CA PRO A 72 22.77 -6.82 -4.95
C PRO A 72 23.58 -8.06 -5.35
N THR A 73 23.31 -8.60 -6.53
CA THR A 73 24.23 -9.53 -7.18
C THR A 73 25.33 -8.67 -7.77
N PHE A 74 26.49 -8.67 -7.10
CA PHE A 74 27.73 -8.18 -7.69
C PHE A 74 28.23 -9.28 -8.63
N ASP A 75 28.05 -9.09 -9.94
CA ASP A 75 28.84 -9.79 -10.97
C ASP A 75 30.27 -9.22 -11.00
#